data_AF-A0AAV2ANX1-F1
#
_entry.id   AF-A0AAV2ANX1-F1
#
_cell.length_a   1.000
_cell.length_b   1.000
_cell.length_c   1.000
_cell.angle_alpha   90.00
_cell.angle_beta   90.00
_cell.angle_gamma   90.00
#
_symmetry.space_group_name_H-M   'P 1'
#
loop_
_entity.id
_entity.type
_entity.pdbx_description
1 polymer ?
#
loop_
_entity_poly.entity_id
_entity_poly.type
_entity_poly.pdbx_seq_one_letter_code
_entity_poly.pdbx_strand_id
1 'polypeptide(L)'
;MNMHRYVSLLLLVFVISFAFANGITACELQRKMSRENALFVPECDENGDYHRFQCVNYTSPKCFCIRKDGLFLSRAKKLEDCE
;
A
#
# COMPACT_ATOMS: atom_id res chain seq x y z
N MET A 1 40.52 -15.05 -12.10
CA MET A 1 39.35 -14.13 -12.05
C MET A 1 38.16 -14.96 -11.61
N ASN A 2 37.69 -14.81 -10.37
CA ASN A 2 36.89 -15.84 -9.70
C ASN A 2 35.41 -15.76 -10.12
N MET A 3 35.05 -16.52 -11.16
CA MET A 3 33.68 -16.69 -11.67
C MET A 3 32.67 -16.98 -10.55
N HIS A 4 33.04 -17.79 -9.57
CA HIS A 4 32.21 -18.12 -8.40
C HIS A 4 31.88 -16.89 -7.54
N ARG A 5 32.78 -15.91 -7.42
CA ARG A 5 32.51 -14.66 -6.69
C ARG A 5 31.50 -13.81 -7.45
N TYR A 6 31.55 -13.80 -8.78
CA TYR A 6 30.59 -13.09 -9.63
C TYR A 6 29.19 -13.71 -9.54
N VAL A 7 29.12 -15.05 -9.59
CA VAL A 7 27.86 -15.80 -9.41
C VAL A 7 27.28 -15.57 -8.02
N SER A 8 28.08 -15.64 -6.95
CA SER A 8 27.62 -15.32 -5.60
C SER A 8 27.12 -13.87 -5.46
N LEU A 9 27.79 -12.89 -6.07
CA LEU A 9 27.34 -11.50 -6.05
C LEU A 9 26.01 -11.31 -6.79
N LEU A 10 25.83 -11.91 -7.97
CA LEU A 10 24.57 -11.86 -8.72
C LEU A 10 23.40 -12.47 -7.94
N LEU A 11 23.62 -13.60 -7.28
CA LEU A 11 22.60 -14.24 -6.43
C LEU A 11 22.20 -13.35 -5.25
N LEU A 12 23.18 -12.73 -4.57
CA LEU A 12 22.89 -11.81 -3.47
C LEU A 12 22.10 -10.58 -3.94
N VAL A 13 22.45 -9.99 -5.08
CA VAL A 13 21.72 -8.85 -5.66
C VAL A 13 20.29 -9.23 -6.02
N PHE A 14 20.07 -10.42 -6.60
CA PHE A 14 18.74 -10.91 -6.93
C PHE A 14 17.89 -11.14 -5.67
N VAL A 15 18.46 -11.76 -4.62
CA VAL A 15 17.79 -11.97 -3.34
C VAL A 15 17.44 -10.64 -2.66
N ILE A 16 18.35 -9.66 -2.67
CA ILE A 16 18.10 -8.34 -2.10
C ILE A 16 16.97 -7.64 -2.88
N SER A 17 17.03 -7.63 -4.20
CA SER A 17 16.00 -6.99 -5.04
C SER A 17 14.62 -7.64 -4.86
N PHE A 18 14.58 -8.97 -4.78
CA PHE A 18 13.34 -9.71 -4.58
C PHE A 18 12.75 -9.50 -3.18
N ALA A 19 13.58 -9.41 -2.13
CA ALA A 19 13.10 -9.18 -0.77
C ALA A 19 12.40 -7.81 -0.61
N PHE A 20 12.89 -6.76 -1.28
CA PHE A 20 12.27 -5.43 -1.23
C PHE A 20 10.89 -5.38 -1.91
N ALA A 21 10.68 -6.16 -2.98
CA ALA A 21 9.40 -6.21 -3.70
C ALA A 21 8.29 -6.96 -2.95
N ASN A 22 8.62 -7.74 -1.92
CA ASN A 22 7.68 -8.61 -1.20
C ASN A 22 7.45 -8.19 0.26
N GLY A 23 7.88 -6.98 0.65
CA GLY A 23 7.65 -6.44 1.99
C GLY A 23 6.21 -5.99 2.18
N ILE A 24 5.63 -6.23 3.37
CA ILE A 24 4.33 -5.67 3.74
C ILE A 24 4.41 -4.14 3.80
N THR A 25 3.48 -3.45 3.15
CA THR A 25 3.46 -1.98 3.13
C THR A 25 2.71 -1.37 4.32
N ALA A 26 2.75 -0.04 4.44
CA ALA A 26 1.98 0.68 5.46
C ALA A 26 0.46 0.46 5.31
N CYS A 27 -0.07 0.56 4.08
CA CYS A 27 -1.50 0.35 3.83
C CYS A 27 -1.91 -1.09 4.14
N GLU A 28 -1.15 -2.08 3.67
CA GLU A 28 -1.44 -3.49 3.89
C GLU A 28 -1.37 -3.87 5.37
N LEU A 29 -0.38 -3.32 6.08
CA LEU A 29 -0.27 -3.48 7.53
C LEU A 29 -1.51 -2.89 8.22
N GLN A 30 -1.91 -1.66 7.87
CA GLN A 30 -3.10 -1.04 8.44
C GLN A 30 -4.35 -1.86 8.14
N ARG A 31 -4.53 -2.33 6.91
CA ARG A 31 -5.64 -3.20 6.49
C ARG A 31 -5.69 -4.49 7.31
N LYS A 32 -4.54 -5.11 7.57
CA LYS A 32 -4.42 -6.33 8.40
C LYS A 32 -4.73 -6.06 9.88
N MET A 33 -4.40 -4.88 10.37
CA MET A 33 -4.60 -4.48 11.77
C MET A 33 -6.02 -3.97 12.04
N SER A 34 -6.73 -3.47 11.03
CA SER A 34 -8.16 -3.18 11.09
C SER A 34 -8.94 -4.48 11.34
N ARG A 35 -9.27 -4.73 12.61
CA ARG A 35 -10.07 -5.90 13.06
C ARG A 35 -11.40 -5.98 12.31
N GLU A 36 -12.01 -7.17 12.28
CA GLU A 36 -13.44 -7.31 11.93
C GLU A 36 -14.26 -6.32 12.79
N ASN A 37 -15.03 -5.45 12.14
CA ASN A 37 -15.76 -4.28 12.68
C ASN A 37 -15.00 -2.95 12.77
N ALA A 38 -13.86 -2.80 12.10
CA ALA A 38 -13.27 -1.47 11.93
C ALA A 38 -14.20 -0.57 11.09
N LEU A 39 -14.45 0.66 11.58
CA LEU A 39 -15.17 1.71 10.84
C LEU A 39 -14.46 2.09 9.54
N PHE A 40 -13.16 1.81 9.48
CA PHE A 40 -12.30 2.09 8.36
C PHE A 40 -11.34 0.94 8.10
N VAL A 41 -11.43 0.38 6.90
CA VAL A 41 -10.45 -0.56 6.35
C VAL A 41 -9.91 0.10 5.09
N PRO A 42 -8.62 0.47 5.02
CA PRO A 42 -8.09 1.17 3.87
C PRO A 42 -8.05 0.25 2.64
N GLU A 43 -8.37 0.82 1.49
CA GLU A 43 -8.09 0.23 0.19
C GLU A 43 -6.64 0.49 -0.20
N CYS A 44 -5.95 -0.54 -0.67
CA CYS A 44 -4.55 -0.44 -1.13
C CYS A 44 -4.51 -0.72 -2.64
N ASP A 45 -3.61 -0.06 -3.36
CA ASP A 45 -3.36 -0.33 -4.78
C ASP A 45 -2.44 -1.55 -4.99
N GLU A 46 -2.13 -1.88 -6.24
CA GLU A 46 -1.29 -3.03 -6.60
C GLU A 46 0.16 -2.94 -6.09
N ASN A 47 0.64 -1.72 -5.77
CA ASN A 47 1.96 -1.50 -5.18
C ASN A 47 1.91 -1.56 -3.64
N GLY A 48 0.72 -1.74 -3.07
CA GLY A 48 0.48 -1.64 -1.64
C GLY A 48 0.49 -0.20 -1.11
N ASP A 49 0.48 0.82 -1.98
CA ASP A 49 0.22 2.20 -1.55
C ASP A 49 -1.26 2.35 -1.16
N TYR A 50 -1.59 3.41 -0.43
CA TYR A 50 -2.99 3.73 -0.21
C TYR A 50 -3.69 4.12 -1.51
N HIS A 51 -4.83 3.49 -1.81
CA HIS A 51 -5.67 3.91 -2.92
C HIS A 51 -6.16 5.34 -2.68
N ARG A 52 -6.15 6.15 -3.74
CA ARG A 52 -6.35 7.60 -3.61
C ARG A 52 -7.74 7.95 -3.06
N PHE A 53 -8.76 7.22 -3.45
CA PHE A 53 -10.12 7.37 -2.95
C PHE A 53 -10.40 6.32 -1.89
N GLN A 54 -10.89 6.76 -0.73
CA GLN A 54 -11.20 5.93 0.43
C GLN A 54 -12.61 6.21 0.92
N CYS A 55 -13.31 5.18 1.39
CA CYS A 55 -14.63 5.32 2.00
C CYS A 55 -14.68 4.63 3.36
N VAL A 56 -15.25 5.30 4.37
CA VAL A 56 -15.59 4.65 5.64
C VAL A 56 -16.97 4.01 5.54
N ASN A 57 -17.08 2.79 6.08
CA ASN A 57 -18.34 2.06 6.08
C ASN A 57 -19.13 2.43 7.34
N TYR A 58 -20.10 3.33 7.19
CA TYR A 58 -20.97 3.83 8.25
C TYR A 58 -22.43 3.83 7.75
N THR A 59 -23.41 4.14 8.60
CA THR A 59 -24.83 4.30 8.19
C THR A 59 -25.00 5.28 7.02
N SER A 60 -24.06 6.23 6.87
CA SER A 60 -23.90 7.01 5.66
C SER A 60 -22.43 6.97 5.25
N PRO A 61 -22.08 6.38 4.10
CA PRO A 61 -20.69 6.28 3.67
C PRO A 61 -20.13 7.68 3.47
N LYS A 62 -18.93 7.92 4.03
CA LYS A 62 -18.19 9.15 3.82
C LYS A 62 -16.92 8.80 3.09
N CYS A 63 -16.70 9.45 1.96
CA CYS A 63 -15.52 9.23 1.15
C CYS A 63 -14.60 10.46 1.14
N PHE A 64 -13.32 10.21 0.92
CA PHE A 64 -12.27 11.21 0.96
C PHE A 64 -11.07 10.81 0.10
N CYS A 65 -10.31 11.80 -0.32
CA CYS A 65 -9.06 11.61 -1.03
C CYS A 65 -7.90 11.56 -0.04
N ILE A 66 -6.97 10.64 -0.26
CA ILE A 66 -5.71 10.55 0.46
C ILE A 66 -4.52 10.43 -0.50
N ARG A 67 -3.33 10.77 -0.03
CA ARG A 67 -2.07 10.55 -0.74
C ARG A 67 -1.62 9.09 -0.57
N LYS A 68 -0.69 8.65 -1.43
CA LYS A 68 -0.08 7.30 -1.43
C LYS A 68 0.49 6.86 -0.07
N ASP A 69 0.86 7.80 0.79
CA ASP A 69 1.39 7.56 2.14
C ASP A 69 0.32 7.58 3.25
N GLY A 70 -0.95 7.76 2.90
CA GLY A 70 -2.08 7.73 3.84
C GLY A 70 -2.56 9.11 4.31
N LEU A 71 -1.94 10.21 3.87
CA LEU A 71 -2.34 11.55 4.32
C LEU A 71 -3.66 12.00 3.70
N PHE A 72 -4.63 12.40 4.54
CA PHE A 72 -5.88 13.02 4.10
C PHE A 72 -5.64 14.30 3.28
N LEU A 73 -6.35 14.42 2.16
CA LEU A 73 -6.31 15.59 1.28
C LEU A 73 -7.63 16.37 1.32
N SER A 74 -8.74 15.72 0.97
CA SER A 74 -10.03 16.39 0.78
C SER A 74 -11.20 15.43 0.96
N ARG A 75 -12.41 15.98 1.12
CA ARG A 75 -13.64 15.18 1.01
C ARG A 75 -13.96 14.96 -0.46
N ALA A 76 -14.49 13.78 -0.77
CA ALA A 76 -14.88 13.40 -2.12
C ALA A 76 -16.23 12.69 -2.13
N LYS A 77 -16.92 12.77 -3.26
CA LYS A 77 -18.10 11.96 -3.52
C LYS A 77 -17.77 10.78 -4.43
N LYS A 78 -16.74 10.94 -5.28
CA LYS A 78 -16.30 9.95 -6.27
C LYS A 78 -14.80 10.07 -6.54
N LEU A 79 -14.23 9.07 -7.21
CA LEU A 79 -12.79 8.98 -7.49
C LEU A 79 -12.27 10.14 -8.34
N GLU A 80 -13.07 10.64 -9.30
CA GLU A 80 -12.68 11.74 -10.19
C GLU A 80 -12.52 13.08 -9.44
N ASP A 81 -13.07 13.19 -8.22
CA ASP A 81 -12.86 14.37 -7.38
C ASP A 81 -11.45 14.41 -6.76
N CYS A 82 -10.67 13.33 -6.90
CA CYS A 82 -9.36 13.18 -6.28
C CYS A 82 -8.18 13.50 -7.20
N GLU A 83 -8.37 14.03 -8.40
CA GLU A 83 -7.27 14.35 -9.32
C GLU A 83 -6.30 15.42 -8.80
#